data_AF-A0A6L9XUA2-F1
#
_entry.id   AF-A0A6L9XUA2-F1
#
_cell.length_a   1.000
_cell.length_b   1.000
_cell.length_c   1.000
_cell.angle_alpha   90.00
_cell.angle_beta   90.00
_cell.angle_gamma   90.00
#
_symmetry.space_group_name_H-M   'P 1'
#
loop_
_entity.id
_entity.type
_entity.pdbx_description
1 polymer ?
#
loop_
_entity_poly.entity_id
_entity_poly.type
_entity_poly.pdbx_seq_one_letter_code
_entity_poly.pdbx_strand_id
1 'polypeptide(L)'
;MIPEQFDLIQWDFTREMEHVKQLHLFVVRDVETRYSEAVEKVAGVLDPATHDYGDVYYEAEKELQLDPAAAARHVGMMTVSRAVALTELTLAKIASEFFTDSEGVVHTHGKAWSRDEARDFFATVFATKVNVASTAMRALTQFRDQYAHGYGSFWSEEDLISLASSLMRTIPRHPPTSDELAKGLVDTNYFIGYWSRRANPSFLGRHEVHSLSIEPSPLATQRMIQILVDKVTEVLEAASGGLVDEDERATSRFVRNWQRKFEDLACTECGTVVRPARRQ
;
A
#
# COMPACT_ATOMS: atom_id res chain seq x y z
N MET A 1 1.27 3.61 30.42
CA MET A 1 1.10 3.72 28.96
C MET A 1 0.35 5.02 28.73
N ILE A 2 0.88 5.94 27.94
CA ILE A 2 0.36 7.32 27.87
C ILE A 2 -0.56 7.41 26.64
N PRO A 3 -1.90 7.54 26.82
CA PRO A 3 -2.84 7.66 25.70
C PRO A 3 -2.47 8.76 24.69
N GLU A 4 -1.83 9.84 25.17
CA GLU A 4 -1.38 10.98 24.36
C GLU A 4 -0.38 10.60 23.25
N GLN A 5 0.41 9.52 23.43
CA GLN A 5 1.35 9.06 22.41
C GLN A 5 0.62 8.41 21.23
N PHE A 6 -0.42 7.62 21.50
CA PHE A 6 -1.21 6.99 20.44
C PHE A 6 -2.07 8.02 19.70
N ASP A 7 -2.57 9.04 20.40
CA ASP A 7 -3.25 10.17 19.76
C ASP A 7 -2.35 10.89 18.75
N LEU A 8 -1.09 11.13 19.10
CA LEU A 8 -0.11 11.75 18.20
C LEU A 8 0.20 10.85 16.99
N ILE A 9 0.42 9.55 17.22
CA ILE A 9 0.66 8.57 16.15
C ILE A 9 -0.54 8.52 15.19
N GLN A 10 -1.76 8.48 15.73
CA GLN A 10 -3.00 8.47 14.95
C GLN A 10 -3.14 9.75 14.12
N TRP A 11 -2.89 10.90 14.74
CA TRP A 11 -2.99 12.20 14.07
C TRP A 11 -2.01 12.32 12.91
N ASP A 12 -0.72 12.01 13.15
CA ASP A 12 0.31 12.04 12.11
C ASP A 12 -0.03 11.07 10.97
N PHE A 13 -0.41 9.83 11.28
CA PHE A 13 -0.75 8.85 10.26
C PHE A 13 -1.98 9.27 9.45
N THR A 14 -3.04 9.75 10.09
CA THR A 14 -4.27 10.17 9.41
C THR A 14 -4.00 11.35 8.49
N ARG A 15 -3.21 12.33 8.95
CA ARG A 15 -2.81 13.49 8.16
C ARG A 15 -1.99 13.09 6.92
N GLU A 16 -0.99 12.22 7.10
CA GLU A 16 -0.16 11.73 5.99
C GLU A 16 -0.99 10.92 4.98
N MET A 17 -1.89 10.07 5.45
CA MET A 17 -2.77 9.29 4.57
C MET A 17 -3.74 10.19 3.80
N GLU A 18 -4.25 11.26 4.43
CA GLU A 18 -5.08 12.23 3.74
C GLU A 18 -4.29 12.99 2.67
N HIS A 19 -3.04 13.40 2.95
CA HIS A 19 -2.17 13.99 1.92
C HIS A 19 -1.96 13.04 0.72
N VAL A 20 -1.76 11.74 0.97
CA VAL A 20 -1.63 10.73 -0.09
C VAL A 20 -2.92 10.63 -0.91
N LYS A 21 -4.10 10.59 -0.27
CA LYS A 21 -5.40 10.55 -0.95
C LYS A 21 -5.64 11.81 -1.80
N GLN A 22 -5.34 12.98 -1.25
CA GLN A 22 -5.52 14.26 -1.92
C GLN A 22 -4.56 14.43 -3.10
N LEU A 23 -3.31 14.00 -2.97
CA LEU A 23 -2.35 13.98 -4.08
C LEU A 23 -2.90 13.16 -5.26
N HIS A 24 -3.39 11.95 -4.98
CA HIS A 24 -3.97 11.10 -6.02
C HIS A 24 -5.17 11.78 -6.71
N LEU A 25 -6.13 12.31 -5.95
CA LEU A 25 -7.30 12.99 -6.51
C LEU A 25 -6.93 14.25 -7.31
N PHE A 26 -5.98 15.03 -6.80
CA PHE A 26 -5.51 16.24 -7.47
C PHE A 26 -4.91 15.91 -8.84
N VAL A 27 -3.97 14.96 -8.89
CA VAL A 27 -3.28 14.64 -10.15
C VAL A 27 -4.23 14.03 -11.17
N VAL A 28 -5.12 13.12 -10.76
CA VAL A 28 -6.13 12.53 -11.67
C VAL A 28 -6.99 13.62 -12.29
N ARG A 29 -7.53 14.54 -11.47
CA ARG A 29 -8.38 15.64 -11.95
C ARG A 29 -7.65 16.66 -12.80
N ASP A 30 -6.42 17.03 -12.42
CA ASP A 30 -5.61 17.98 -13.19
C ASP A 30 -5.30 17.42 -14.58
N VAL A 31 -4.96 16.13 -14.67
CA VAL A 31 -4.72 15.46 -15.94
C VAL A 31 -5.99 15.35 -16.79
N GLU A 32 -7.12 14.94 -16.20
CA GLU A 32 -8.42 14.87 -16.90
C GLU A 32 -8.88 16.24 -17.41
N THR A 33 -8.65 17.30 -16.62
CA THR A 33 -9.00 18.67 -16.98
C THR A 33 -8.19 19.13 -18.18
N ARG A 34 -6.86 19.00 -18.11
CA ARG A 34 -5.96 19.36 -19.22
C ARG A 34 -6.26 18.57 -20.49
N TYR A 35 -6.59 17.28 -20.33
CA TYR A 35 -7.01 16.44 -21.44
C TYR A 35 -8.30 16.91 -22.08
N SER A 36 -9.30 17.26 -21.29
CA SER A 36 -10.56 17.81 -21.78
C SER A 36 -10.34 19.13 -22.54
N GLU A 37 -9.52 20.03 -22.01
CA GLU A 37 -9.14 21.29 -22.68
C GLU A 37 -8.42 21.04 -24.02
N ALA A 38 -7.51 20.05 -24.08
CA ALA A 38 -6.85 19.65 -25.31
C ALA A 38 -7.83 19.05 -26.33
N VAL A 39 -8.76 18.21 -25.88
CA VAL A 39 -9.82 17.64 -26.73
C VAL A 39 -10.70 18.74 -27.32
N GLU A 40 -11.14 19.70 -26.52
CA GLU A 40 -11.95 20.83 -26.99
C GLU A 40 -11.20 21.69 -28.01
N LYS A 41 -9.91 21.96 -27.75
CA LYS A 41 -9.05 22.70 -28.67
C LYS A 41 -8.87 21.98 -30.00
N VAL A 42 -8.56 20.69 -29.97
CA VAL A 42 -8.36 19.86 -31.16
C VAL A 42 -9.66 19.72 -31.95
N ALA A 43 -10.79 19.47 -31.27
CA ALA A 43 -12.11 19.38 -31.90
C ALA A 43 -12.51 20.70 -32.60
N GLY A 44 -12.06 21.85 -32.09
CA GLY A 44 -12.28 23.15 -32.72
C GLY A 44 -11.43 23.40 -33.98
N VAL A 45 -10.39 22.59 -34.22
CA VAL A 45 -9.44 22.77 -35.34
C VAL A 45 -9.60 21.68 -36.40
N LEU A 46 -9.95 20.46 -36.02
CA LEU A 46 -10.15 19.35 -36.97
C LEU A 46 -11.48 19.47 -37.71
N ASP A 47 -11.44 19.19 -39.01
CA ASP A 47 -12.65 19.18 -39.85
C ASP A 47 -13.52 17.95 -39.54
N PRO A 48 -14.77 18.14 -39.05
CA PRO A 48 -15.67 17.04 -38.71
C PRO A 48 -16.06 16.15 -39.88
N ALA A 49 -15.86 16.60 -41.13
CA ALA A 49 -16.17 15.80 -42.31
C ALA A 49 -15.09 14.75 -42.62
N THR A 50 -13.88 14.92 -42.08
CA THR A 50 -12.71 14.08 -42.39
C THR A 50 -12.10 13.38 -41.18
N HIS A 51 -12.49 13.77 -39.96
CA HIS A 51 -11.98 13.23 -38.70
C HIS A 51 -13.13 12.79 -37.80
N ASP A 52 -12.95 11.66 -37.12
CA ASP A 52 -13.87 11.22 -36.07
C ASP A 52 -13.37 11.63 -34.67
N TYR A 53 -14.18 11.36 -33.64
CA TYR A 53 -13.79 11.65 -32.25
C TYR A 53 -12.56 10.83 -31.80
N GLY A 54 -12.30 9.67 -32.40
CA GLY A 54 -11.09 8.89 -32.14
C GLY A 54 -9.83 9.62 -32.60
N ASP A 55 -9.88 10.32 -33.73
CA ASP A 55 -8.80 11.18 -34.21
C ASP A 55 -8.59 12.39 -33.28
N VAL A 56 -9.69 13.00 -32.83
CA VAL A 56 -9.64 14.11 -31.85
C VAL A 56 -8.94 13.68 -30.56
N TYR A 57 -9.32 12.53 -30.00
CA TYR A 57 -8.68 12.00 -28.79
C TYR A 57 -7.20 11.71 -29.02
N TYR A 58 -6.85 11.13 -30.17
CA TYR A 58 -5.45 10.85 -30.49
C TYR A 58 -4.58 12.11 -30.60
N GLU A 59 -5.06 13.14 -31.29
CA GLU A 59 -4.32 14.39 -31.42
C GLU A 59 -4.25 15.15 -30.08
N ALA A 60 -5.27 15.05 -29.22
CA ALA A 60 -5.22 15.59 -27.85
C ALA A 60 -4.18 14.88 -26.97
N GLU A 61 -4.09 13.55 -27.03
CA GLU A 61 -3.03 12.77 -26.35
C GLU A 61 -1.63 13.20 -26.80
N LYS A 62 -1.44 13.41 -28.12
CA LYS A 62 -0.16 13.90 -28.67
C LYS A 62 0.19 15.29 -28.19
N GLU A 63 -0.78 16.20 -28.17
CA GLU A 63 -0.58 17.57 -27.73
C GLU A 63 -0.09 17.62 -26.28
N LEU A 64 -0.70 16.81 -25.40
CA LEU A 64 -0.32 16.74 -23.99
C LEU A 64 0.89 15.85 -23.71
N GLN A 65 1.29 15.02 -24.67
CA GLN A 65 2.32 13.99 -24.51
C GLN A 65 2.04 13.08 -23.29
N LEU A 66 0.75 12.85 -23.02
CA LEU A 66 0.28 12.15 -21.83
C LEU A 66 -1.03 11.42 -22.13
N ASP A 67 -1.08 10.14 -21.78
CA ASP A 67 -2.33 9.39 -21.70
C ASP A 67 -2.94 9.57 -20.29
N PRO A 68 -4.13 10.17 -20.16
CA PRO A 68 -4.80 10.35 -18.87
C PRO A 68 -5.01 9.07 -18.09
N ALA A 69 -5.35 7.98 -18.77
CA ALA A 69 -5.58 6.69 -18.13
C ALA A 69 -4.27 6.13 -17.58
N ALA A 70 -3.18 6.19 -18.35
CA ALA A 70 -1.86 5.77 -17.89
C ALA A 70 -1.37 6.62 -16.70
N ALA A 71 -1.58 7.94 -16.75
CA ALA A 71 -1.22 8.84 -15.66
C ALA A 71 -1.97 8.50 -14.36
N ALA A 72 -3.30 8.37 -14.43
CA ALA A 72 -4.14 8.03 -13.29
C ALA A 72 -3.72 6.71 -12.65
N ARG A 73 -3.49 5.67 -13.47
CA ARG A 73 -3.05 4.34 -13.01
C ARG A 73 -1.68 4.38 -12.35
N HIS A 74 -0.73 5.10 -12.94
CA HIS A 74 0.62 5.22 -12.38
C HIS A 74 0.62 5.93 -11.03
N VAL A 75 -0.11 7.03 -10.91
CA VAL A 75 -0.26 7.75 -9.64
C VAL A 75 -0.99 6.88 -8.61
N GLY A 76 -1.96 6.08 -9.02
CA GLY A 76 -2.61 5.08 -8.17
C GLY A 76 -1.62 4.07 -7.60
N MET A 77 -0.77 3.48 -8.45
CA MET A 77 0.29 2.56 -8.00
C MET A 77 1.27 3.21 -7.00
N MET A 78 1.71 4.44 -7.29
CA MET A 78 2.62 5.21 -6.42
C MET A 78 2.01 5.48 -5.05
N THR A 79 0.77 5.95 -5.04
CA THR A 79 0.09 6.42 -3.82
C THR A 79 -0.28 5.27 -2.90
N VAL A 80 -0.77 4.14 -3.44
CA VAL A 80 -0.95 2.91 -2.66
C VAL A 80 0.38 2.39 -2.13
N SER A 81 1.44 2.37 -2.94
CA SER A 81 2.77 1.91 -2.51
C SER A 81 3.30 2.73 -1.33
N ARG A 82 3.14 4.06 -1.41
CA ARG A 82 3.47 4.98 -0.31
C ARG A 82 2.61 4.71 0.92
N ALA A 83 1.30 4.54 0.74
CA ALA A 83 0.37 4.25 1.82
C ALA A 83 0.73 2.95 2.57
N VAL A 84 1.06 1.88 1.85
CA VAL A 84 1.52 0.61 2.46
C VAL A 84 2.78 0.83 3.30
N ALA A 85 3.77 1.56 2.78
CA ALA A 85 5.00 1.85 3.51
C ALA A 85 4.73 2.68 4.78
N LEU A 86 3.84 3.67 4.71
CA LEU A 86 3.41 4.46 5.87
C LEU A 86 2.72 3.57 6.91
N THR A 87 1.83 2.67 6.48
CA THR A 87 1.17 1.71 7.37
C THR A 87 2.17 0.80 8.06
N GLU A 88 3.10 0.18 7.33
CA GLU A 88 4.12 -0.70 7.92
C GLU A 88 5.00 0.04 8.94
N LEU A 89 5.39 1.28 8.62
CA LEU A 89 6.15 2.13 9.54
C LEU A 89 5.35 2.49 10.79
N THR A 90 4.08 2.85 10.63
CA THR A 90 3.20 3.20 11.75
C THR A 90 2.94 1.99 12.65
N LEU A 91 2.73 0.80 12.08
CA LEU A 91 2.62 -0.44 12.86
C LEU A 91 3.88 -0.70 13.69
N ALA A 92 5.07 -0.49 13.12
CA ALA A 92 6.32 -0.59 13.88
C ALA A 92 6.37 0.45 15.01
N LYS A 93 6.02 1.72 14.74
CA LYS A 93 5.96 2.77 15.77
C LYS A 93 5.02 2.40 16.92
N ILE A 94 3.81 1.92 16.63
CA ILE A 94 2.86 1.49 17.66
C ILE A 94 3.46 0.39 18.53
N ALA A 95 4.12 -0.61 17.92
CA ALA A 95 4.76 -1.68 18.66
C ALA A 95 5.91 -1.17 19.54
N SER A 96 6.71 -0.22 19.06
CA SER A 96 7.84 0.37 19.79
C SER A 96 7.44 1.01 21.12
N GLU A 97 6.23 1.55 21.25
CA GLU A 97 5.72 2.14 22.50
C GLU A 97 5.57 1.11 23.64
N PHE A 98 5.60 -0.19 23.33
CA PHE A 98 5.52 -1.26 24.33
C PHE A 98 6.88 -1.78 24.79
N PHE A 99 7.99 -1.24 24.28
CA PHE A 99 9.35 -1.65 24.62
C PHE A 99 10.12 -0.50 25.24
N THR A 100 10.92 -0.78 26.28
CA THR A 100 11.86 0.19 26.85
C THR A 100 13.03 0.49 25.91
N ASP A 101 13.43 -0.50 25.12
CA ASP A 101 14.40 -0.37 24.03
C ASP A 101 13.83 -1.06 22.78
N SER A 102 13.45 -0.25 21.80
CA SER A 102 12.83 -0.71 20.55
C SER A 102 13.84 -0.98 19.44
N GLU A 103 15.07 -0.45 19.49
CA GLU A 103 16.09 -0.62 18.45
C GLU A 103 16.56 -2.07 18.34
N GLY A 104 16.68 -2.76 19.48
CA GLY A 104 17.05 -4.17 19.52
C GLY A 104 15.92 -5.14 19.14
N VAL A 105 14.67 -4.68 19.07
CA VAL A 105 13.50 -5.56 18.99
C VAL A 105 12.62 -5.27 17.78
N VAL A 106 12.18 -4.03 17.65
CA VAL A 106 11.28 -3.57 16.59
C VAL A 106 12.07 -3.01 15.41
N HIS A 107 13.23 -2.38 15.64
CA HIS A 107 14.05 -1.73 14.62
C HIS A 107 15.45 -2.36 14.44
N THR A 108 15.51 -3.68 14.26
CA THR A 108 16.79 -4.38 14.11
C THR A 108 17.58 -3.89 12.89
N HIS A 109 18.81 -3.41 13.12
CA HIS A 109 19.70 -2.85 12.09
C HIS A 109 19.10 -1.67 11.30
N GLY A 110 18.33 -0.80 11.98
CA GLY A 110 17.71 0.37 11.37
C GLY A 110 16.55 0.03 10.42
N LYS A 111 16.04 -1.21 10.48
CA LYS A 111 14.88 -1.67 9.71
C LYS A 111 13.80 -2.17 10.67
N ALA A 112 12.54 -1.88 10.36
CA ALA A 112 11.43 -2.49 11.05
C ALA A 112 11.51 -4.03 10.97
N TRP A 113 11.06 -4.71 12.01
CA TRP A 113 10.98 -6.16 12.10
C TRP A 113 10.18 -6.78 10.94
N SER A 114 10.34 -8.09 10.77
CA SER A 114 9.63 -8.81 9.71
C SER A 114 8.12 -8.81 9.92
N ARG A 115 7.36 -9.07 8.85
CA ARG A 115 5.90 -9.19 8.90
C ARG A 115 5.44 -10.32 9.82
N ASP A 116 6.22 -11.40 9.93
CA ASP A 116 5.93 -12.51 10.82
C ASP A 116 6.09 -12.10 12.30
N GLU A 117 7.12 -11.32 12.62
CA GLU A 117 7.32 -10.76 13.96
C GLU A 117 6.19 -9.80 14.34
N ALA A 118 5.81 -8.90 13.41
CA ALA A 118 4.67 -8.02 13.60
C ALA A 118 3.37 -8.82 13.84
N ARG A 119 3.08 -9.82 13.01
CA ARG A 119 1.91 -10.69 13.15
C ARG A 119 1.88 -11.36 14.52
N ASP A 120 2.98 -11.98 14.91
CA ASP A 120 3.05 -12.70 16.16
C ASP A 120 2.85 -11.74 17.34
N PHE A 121 3.40 -10.53 17.30
CA PHE A 121 3.19 -9.51 18.32
C PHE A 121 1.71 -9.10 18.43
N PHE A 122 1.12 -8.56 17.37
CA PHE A 122 -0.24 -8.02 17.39
C PHE A 122 -1.33 -9.08 17.64
N ALA A 123 -1.07 -10.33 17.26
CA ALA A 123 -2.02 -11.43 17.47
C ALA A 123 -1.91 -12.11 18.84
N THR A 124 -0.81 -11.88 19.60
CA THR A 124 -0.57 -12.64 20.84
C THR A 124 -0.21 -11.82 22.07
N VAL A 125 0.15 -10.54 21.92
CA VAL A 125 0.59 -9.69 23.04
C VAL A 125 -0.48 -8.68 23.46
N PHE A 126 -1.36 -8.27 22.54
CA PHE A 126 -2.47 -7.34 22.84
C PHE A 126 -3.67 -8.05 23.46
N ALA A 127 -4.33 -7.37 24.40
CA ALA A 127 -5.58 -7.85 25.01
C ALA A 127 -6.67 -8.06 23.95
N THR A 128 -6.82 -7.09 23.05
CA THR A 128 -7.61 -7.23 21.83
C THR A 128 -6.70 -7.68 20.69
N LYS A 129 -6.85 -8.92 20.24
CA LYS A 129 -5.97 -9.53 19.24
C LYS A 129 -6.27 -8.98 17.85
N VAL A 130 -5.24 -8.54 17.14
CA VAL A 130 -5.37 -7.98 15.78
C VAL A 130 -4.57 -8.79 14.77
N ASN A 131 -5.21 -9.12 13.65
CA ASN A 131 -4.51 -9.76 12.53
C ASN A 131 -4.02 -8.72 11.53
N VAL A 132 -2.74 -8.35 11.65
CA VAL A 132 -2.04 -7.46 10.70
C VAL A 132 -1.53 -8.19 9.45
N ALA A 133 -1.56 -9.54 9.44
CA ALA A 133 -1.19 -10.37 8.29
C ALA A 133 -2.43 -10.89 7.53
N SER A 134 -3.49 -10.08 7.52
CA SER A 134 -4.73 -10.41 6.80
C SER A 134 -4.48 -10.63 5.31
N THR A 135 -5.40 -11.32 4.63
CA THR A 135 -5.36 -11.48 3.17
C THR A 135 -5.27 -10.13 2.48
N ALA A 136 -5.96 -9.12 3.02
CA ALA A 136 -5.95 -7.76 2.50
C ALA A 136 -4.56 -7.12 2.57
N MET A 137 -3.95 -7.10 3.75
CA MET A 137 -2.62 -6.53 3.94
C MET A 137 -1.60 -7.23 3.06
N ARG A 138 -1.63 -8.56 2.99
CA ARG A 138 -0.71 -9.32 2.14
C ARG A 138 -0.81 -8.94 0.66
N ALA A 139 -2.03 -8.81 0.13
CA ALA A 139 -2.24 -8.45 -1.26
C ALA A 139 -1.78 -7.01 -1.56
N LEU A 140 -2.09 -6.06 -0.66
CA LEU A 140 -1.63 -4.67 -0.78
C LEU A 140 -0.11 -4.56 -0.69
N THR A 141 0.50 -5.35 0.18
CA THR A 141 1.95 -5.35 0.31
C THR A 141 2.63 -6.00 -0.89
N GLN A 142 2.10 -7.09 -1.43
CA GLN A 142 2.57 -7.67 -2.68
C GLN A 142 2.44 -6.70 -3.86
N PHE A 143 1.36 -5.92 -3.89
CA PHE A 143 1.19 -4.84 -4.88
C PHE A 143 2.27 -3.77 -4.77
N ARG A 144 2.59 -3.30 -3.55
CA ARG A 144 3.71 -2.39 -3.31
C ARG A 144 5.05 -3.01 -3.71
N ASP A 145 5.27 -4.29 -3.40
CA ASP A 145 6.48 -5.02 -3.79
C ASP A 145 6.60 -5.13 -5.31
N GLN A 146 5.50 -5.37 -6.03
CA GLN A 146 5.45 -5.38 -7.49
C GLN A 146 5.84 -4.02 -8.08
N TYR A 147 5.33 -2.92 -7.52
CA TYR A 147 5.65 -1.57 -7.98
C TYR A 147 7.11 -1.19 -7.66
N ALA A 148 7.58 -1.44 -6.43
CA ALA A 148 8.91 -1.03 -5.96
C ALA A 148 10.04 -1.89 -6.55
N HIS A 149 9.82 -3.20 -6.73
CA HIS A 149 10.81 -4.15 -7.23
C HIS A 149 10.64 -4.50 -8.72
N GLY A 150 9.61 -3.97 -9.39
CA GLY A 150 9.40 -4.12 -10.83
C GLY A 150 10.57 -3.61 -11.69
N TYR A 151 11.48 -2.80 -11.12
CA TYR A 151 12.70 -2.33 -11.79
C TYR A 151 13.86 -3.36 -11.79
N GLY A 152 13.72 -4.53 -11.14
CA GLY A 152 14.80 -5.52 -11.05
C GLY A 152 14.37 -6.98 -10.86
N SER A 153 13.07 -7.28 -10.83
CA SER A 153 12.54 -8.64 -10.76
C SER A 153 11.38 -8.80 -11.74
N PHE A 154 11.46 -9.82 -12.60
CA PHE A 154 10.42 -10.12 -13.58
C PHE A 154 9.28 -10.88 -12.90
N TRP A 155 8.09 -10.28 -12.87
CA TRP A 155 6.87 -10.97 -12.44
C TRP A 155 6.32 -11.77 -13.61
N SER A 156 5.94 -13.03 -13.37
CA SER A 156 5.26 -13.82 -14.40
C SER A 156 3.81 -13.37 -14.56
N GLU A 157 3.20 -13.72 -15.70
CA GLU A 157 1.75 -13.50 -15.91
C GLU A 157 0.90 -14.19 -14.83
N GLU A 158 1.32 -15.39 -14.40
CA GLU A 158 0.67 -16.14 -13.33
C GLU A 158 0.73 -15.39 -11.98
N ASP A 159 1.88 -14.81 -11.64
CA ASP A 159 2.05 -14.02 -10.41
C ASP A 159 1.11 -12.80 -10.40
N LEU A 160 1.00 -12.13 -11.55
CA LEU A 160 0.14 -10.95 -11.69
C LEU A 160 -1.34 -11.33 -11.66
N ILE A 161 -1.76 -12.41 -12.33
CA ILE A 161 -3.15 -12.91 -12.25
C ILE A 161 -3.50 -13.29 -10.81
N SER A 162 -2.57 -13.93 -10.09
CA SER A 162 -2.73 -14.30 -8.68
C SER A 162 -2.89 -13.07 -7.78
N LEU A 163 -2.05 -12.04 -8.00
CA LEU A 163 -2.13 -10.77 -7.29
C LEU A 163 -3.44 -10.04 -7.58
N ALA A 164 -3.81 -9.90 -8.87
CA ALA A 164 -5.08 -9.30 -9.29
C ALA A 164 -6.27 -9.97 -8.61
N SER A 165 -6.30 -11.31 -8.63
CA SER A 165 -7.35 -12.10 -7.99
C SER A 165 -7.43 -11.85 -6.48
N SER A 166 -6.29 -11.69 -5.83
CA SER A 166 -6.21 -11.41 -4.39
C SER A 166 -6.68 -10.01 -4.04
N LEU A 167 -6.31 -9.01 -4.85
CA LEU A 167 -6.79 -7.63 -4.73
C LEU A 167 -8.30 -7.54 -4.97
N MET A 168 -8.80 -8.20 -6.02
CA MET A 168 -10.23 -8.26 -6.33
C MET A 168 -11.06 -8.88 -5.19
N ARG A 169 -10.53 -9.85 -4.46
CA ARG A 169 -11.22 -10.44 -3.29
C ARG A 169 -11.19 -9.53 -2.06
N THR A 170 -10.18 -8.68 -1.98
CA THR A 170 -9.91 -7.81 -0.83
C THR A 170 -10.71 -6.51 -0.91
N ILE A 171 -10.80 -5.91 -2.09
CA ILE A 171 -11.28 -4.55 -2.25
C ILE A 171 -12.81 -4.56 -2.42
N PRO A 172 -13.57 -3.76 -1.63
CA PRO A 172 -15.03 -3.75 -1.70
C PRO A 172 -15.54 -3.50 -3.12
N ARG A 173 -16.46 -4.34 -3.59
CA ARG A 173 -17.00 -4.31 -4.97
C ARG A 173 -18.37 -3.63 -5.09
N HIS A 174 -18.84 -3.01 -4.01
CA HIS A 174 -20.10 -2.27 -4.07
C HIS A 174 -19.95 -1.07 -5.04
N PRO A 175 -21.06 -0.59 -5.63
CA PRO A 175 -21.06 0.66 -6.40
C PRO A 175 -20.42 1.82 -5.63
N PRO A 176 -19.97 2.88 -6.32
CA PRO A 176 -19.52 4.11 -5.69
C PRO A 176 -20.55 4.64 -4.69
N THR A 177 -20.12 5.03 -3.50
CA THR A 177 -20.95 5.74 -2.52
C THR A 177 -21.19 7.18 -2.96
N SER A 178 -22.14 7.88 -2.36
CA SER A 178 -22.39 9.29 -2.63
C SER A 178 -21.14 10.17 -2.43
N ASP A 179 -20.34 9.87 -1.40
CA ASP A 179 -19.10 10.60 -1.11
C ASP A 179 -18.00 10.30 -2.12
N GLU A 180 -17.94 9.06 -2.64
CA GLU A 180 -17.01 8.68 -3.71
C GLU A 180 -17.40 9.36 -5.03
N LEU A 181 -18.70 9.40 -5.35
CA LEU A 181 -19.23 10.09 -6.52
C LEU A 181 -19.01 11.60 -6.46
N ALA A 182 -19.20 12.23 -5.30
CA ALA A 182 -18.91 13.64 -5.08
C ALA A 182 -17.42 13.96 -5.31
N LYS A 183 -16.54 12.95 -5.26
CA LYS A 183 -15.12 13.07 -5.57
C LYS A 183 -14.78 12.75 -7.03
N GLY A 184 -15.76 12.44 -7.88
CA GLY A 184 -15.56 12.08 -9.29
C GLY A 184 -15.15 10.62 -9.51
N LEU A 185 -15.30 9.75 -8.50
CA LEU A 185 -14.88 8.35 -8.61
C LEU A 185 -16.02 7.50 -9.17
N VAL A 186 -15.91 7.10 -10.45
CA VAL A 186 -17.00 6.45 -11.18
C VAL A 186 -16.72 5.01 -11.62
N ASP A 187 -15.45 4.64 -11.83
CA ASP A 187 -15.10 3.34 -12.41
C ASP A 187 -15.09 2.19 -11.39
N THR A 188 -15.65 1.05 -11.80
CA THR A 188 -15.57 -0.21 -11.03
C THR A 188 -14.13 -0.68 -10.86
N ASN A 189 -13.86 -1.44 -9.78
CA ASN A 189 -12.53 -1.92 -9.44
C ASN A 189 -11.93 -2.78 -10.56
N TYR A 190 -11.07 -2.18 -11.37
CA TYR A 190 -10.25 -2.89 -12.34
C TYR A 190 -8.81 -2.95 -11.83
N PHE A 191 -8.14 -4.09 -12.08
CA PHE A 191 -6.78 -4.37 -11.60
C PHE A 191 -5.87 -5.01 -12.66
N ILE A 192 -6.33 -5.27 -13.89
CA ILE A 192 -5.50 -5.94 -14.90
C ILE A 192 -5.39 -5.04 -16.12
N GLY A 193 -4.45 -4.10 -16.14
CA GLY A 193 -4.20 -3.33 -17.35
C GLY A 193 -3.71 -4.23 -18.49
N TYR A 194 -4.48 -4.35 -19.57
CA TYR A 194 -3.85 -4.48 -20.89
C TYR A 194 -3.43 -3.07 -21.27
N TRP A 195 -2.15 -2.87 -21.59
CA TRP A 195 -1.59 -1.55 -21.88
C TRP A 195 -2.55 -0.63 -22.62
N SER A 196 -2.58 0.61 -22.15
CA SER A 196 -2.84 1.78 -22.99
C SER A 196 -2.25 1.54 -24.38
N ARG A 197 -3.09 1.66 -25.41
CA ARG A 197 -2.61 1.65 -26.79
C ARG A 197 -1.52 2.73 -26.87
N ARG A 198 -0.29 2.33 -27.29
CA ARG A 198 0.85 3.16 -27.72
C ARG A 198 2.02 3.25 -26.73
N ALA A 199 2.77 2.16 -26.61
CA ALA A 199 4.22 2.30 -26.63
C ALA A 199 4.64 2.68 -28.07
N ASN A 200 5.38 3.78 -28.20
CA ASN A 200 5.88 4.29 -29.47
C ASN A 200 6.68 3.19 -30.24
N PRO A 201 6.30 2.81 -31.47
CA PRO A 201 6.96 1.73 -32.23
C PRO A 201 8.44 2.01 -32.56
N SER A 202 8.89 3.24 -32.36
CA SER A 202 10.27 3.63 -32.66
C SER A 202 11.30 3.24 -31.57
N PHE A 203 10.86 2.76 -30.39
CA PHE A 203 11.77 2.43 -29.30
C PHE A 203 12.02 0.94 -29.04
N LEU A 204 11.20 0.04 -29.61
CA LEU A 204 11.35 -1.41 -29.39
C LEU A 204 11.18 -2.16 -30.70
N GLY A 205 12.31 -2.61 -31.25
CA GLY A 205 12.31 -3.53 -32.37
C GLY A 205 11.54 -4.80 -32.02
N ARG A 206 10.50 -5.06 -32.81
CA ARG A 206 9.92 -6.39 -33.08
C ARG A 206 9.77 -7.28 -31.84
N HIS A 207 8.77 -7.02 -31.01
CA HIS A 207 7.89 -8.01 -30.37
C HIS A 207 6.83 -7.23 -29.58
N GLU A 208 5.57 -7.25 -30.02
CA GLU A 208 4.44 -6.75 -29.24
C GLU A 208 4.24 -7.68 -28.03
N VAL A 209 5.05 -7.48 -26.98
CA VAL A 209 4.84 -8.12 -25.68
C VAL A 209 4.02 -7.13 -24.87
N HIS A 210 2.71 -7.33 -24.80
CA HIS A 210 1.88 -6.67 -23.81
C HIS A 210 2.38 -7.12 -22.42
N SER A 211 3.11 -6.28 -21.69
CA SER A 211 3.52 -6.63 -20.33
C SER A 211 2.30 -6.43 -19.41
N LEU A 212 1.68 -7.51 -18.94
CA LEU A 212 0.57 -7.41 -17.99
C LEU A 212 1.02 -6.57 -16.77
N SER A 213 0.18 -5.63 -16.32
CA SER A 213 0.46 -4.78 -15.16
C SER A 213 -0.78 -4.68 -14.26
N ILE A 214 -0.55 -4.55 -12.94
CA ILE A 214 -1.65 -4.31 -12.00
C ILE A 214 -1.89 -2.81 -11.91
N GLU A 215 -2.99 -2.38 -12.49
CA GLU A 215 -3.31 -0.96 -12.64
C GLU A 215 -4.66 -0.67 -11.97
N PRO A 216 -4.66 -0.17 -10.72
CA PRO A 216 -5.90 0.11 -10.01
C PRO A 216 -6.61 1.32 -10.63
N SER A 217 -7.94 1.25 -10.74
CA SER A 217 -8.75 2.43 -11.03
C SER A 217 -8.64 3.48 -9.91
N PRO A 218 -9.01 4.76 -10.17
CA PRO A 218 -8.99 5.78 -9.13
C PRO A 218 -9.83 5.41 -7.90
N LEU A 219 -10.99 4.79 -8.11
CA LEU A 219 -11.83 4.28 -7.02
C LEU A 219 -11.15 3.16 -6.23
N ALA A 220 -10.58 2.18 -6.94
CA ALA A 220 -9.87 1.07 -6.30
C ALA A 220 -8.69 1.58 -5.45
N THR A 221 -7.92 2.54 -5.97
CA THR A 221 -6.84 3.22 -5.25
C THR A 221 -7.32 3.80 -3.92
N GLN A 222 -8.41 4.57 -3.93
CA GLN A 222 -8.94 5.18 -2.70
C GLN A 222 -9.39 4.13 -1.68
N ARG A 223 -10.05 3.07 -2.14
CA ARG A 223 -10.48 1.96 -1.28
C ARG A 223 -9.31 1.16 -0.72
N MET A 224 -8.25 0.94 -1.50
CA MET A 224 -7.01 0.32 -1.03
C MET A 224 -6.36 1.14 0.09
N ILE A 225 -6.28 2.47 -0.08
CA ILE A 225 -5.77 3.37 0.95
C ILE A 225 -6.68 3.35 2.19
N GLN A 226 -8.00 3.28 2.02
CA GLN A 226 -8.92 3.20 3.17
C GLN A 226 -8.73 1.91 3.98
N ILE A 227 -8.54 0.76 3.34
CA ILE A 227 -8.25 -0.52 4.04
C ILE A 227 -7.02 -0.39 4.95
N LEU A 228 -6.00 0.33 4.48
CA LEU A 228 -4.78 0.60 5.25
C LEU A 228 -5.03 1.53 6.44
N VAL A 229 -5.89 2.55 6.25
CA VAL A 229 -6.33 3.42 7.36
C VAL A 229 -7.05 2.61 8.42
N ASP A 230 -8.06 1.84 8.01
CA ASP A 230 -8.89 1.03 8.90
C ASP A 230 -8.04 0.03 9.70
N LYS A 231 -7.04 -0.57 9.07
CA LYS A 231 -6.12 -1.51 9.75
C LYS A 231 -5.28 -0.83 10.83
N VAL A 232 -4.76 0.37 10.58
CA VAL A 232 -3.98 1.09 11.60
C VAL A 232 -4.89 1.55 12.74
N THR A 233 -6.10 2.03 12.43
CA THR A 233 -7.10 2.38 13.45
C THR A 233 -7.44 1.19 14.33
N GLU A 234 -7.72 0.02 13.75
CA GLU A 234 -7.97 -1.22 14.51
C GLU A 234 -6.80 -1.57 15.45
N VAL A 235 -5.57 -1.39 14.99
CA VAL A 235 -4.37 -1.65 15.81
C VAL A 235 -4.21 -0.62 16.94
N LEU A 236 -4.50 0.65 16.70
CA LEU A 236 -4.46 1.72 17.71
C LEU A 236 -5.54 1.52 18.78
N GLU A 237 -6.75 1.13 18.39
CA GLU A 237 -7.83 0.77 19.30
C GLU A 237 -7.41 -0.42 20.18
N ALA A 238 -6.81 -1.45 19.59
CA ALA A 238 -6.30 -2.60 20.32
C ALA A 238 -5.14 -2.23 21.25
N ALA A 239 -4.22 -1.38 20.80
CA ALA A 239 -3.10 -0.88 21.61
C ALA A 239 -3.59 -0.07 22.81
N SER A 240 -4.65 0.72 22.64
CA SER A 240 -5.29 1.49 23.71
C SER A 240 -5.96 0.58 24.76
N GLY A 241 -6.41 -0.61 24.35
CA GLY A 241 -6.89 -1.66 25.26
C GLY A 241 -5.78 -2.33 26.09
N GLY A 242 -4.51 -2.07 25.75
CA GLY A 242 -3.34 -2.57 26.47
C GLY A 242 -2.94 -4.00 26.13
N LEU A 243 -2.00 -4.52 26.92
CA LEU A 243 -1.46 -5.87 26.76
C LEU A 243 -2.29 -6.89 27.54
N VAL A 244 -2.20 -8.16 27.14
CA VAL A 244 -2.62 -9.27 28.00
C VAL A 244 -1.82 -9.26 29.33
N ASP A 245 -2.33 -9.98 30.33
CA ASP A 245 -1.66 -10.08 31.63
C ASP A 245 -0.24 -10.68 31.53
N GLU A 246 0.55 -10.56 32.61
CA GLU A 246 1.97 -10.94 32.58
C GLU A 246 2.16 -12.44 32.30
N ASP A 247 1.27 -13.30 32.77
CA ASP A 247 1.36 -14.75 32.62
C ASP A 247 0.99 -15.20 31.19
N GLU A 248 -0.09 -14.66 30.61
CA GLU A 248 -0.45 -14.87 29.19
C GLU A 248 0.63 -14.28 28.28
N ARG A 249 1.16 -13.10 28.61
CA ARG A 249 2.23 -12.46 27.82
C ARG A 249 3.51 -13.28 27.83
N ALA A 250 3.94 -13.79 28.98
CA ALA A 250 5.15 -14.61 29.12
C ALA A 250 5.08 -15.91 28.30
N THR A 251 3.87 -16.44 28.09
CA THR A 251 3.64 -17.65 27.29
C THR A 251 3.24 -17.37 25.83
N SER A 252 3.11 -16.10 25.45
CA SER A 252 2.77 -15.68 24.10
C SER A 252 3.75 -16.23 23.06
N ARG A 253 3.26 -16.42 21.83
CA ARG A 253 4.11 -16.93 20.74
C ARG A 253 5.24 -15.95 20.44
N PHE A 254 4.92 -14.65 20.43
CA PHE A 254 5.91 -13.61 20.21
C PHE A 254 7.06 -13.69 21.22
N VAL A 255 6.77 -13.69 22.53
CA VAL A 255 7.80 -13.71 23.57
C VAL A 255 8.64 -14.98 23.50
N ARG A 256 8.04 -16.16 23.25
CA ARG A 256 8.79 -17.41 23.10
C ARG A 256 9.72 -17.41 21.89
N ASN A 257 9.26 -16.90 20.75
CA ASN A 257 10.06 -16.80 19.53
C ASN A 257 11.19 -15.79 19.71
N TRP A 258 10.90 -14.65 20.34
CA TRP A 258 11.87 -13.62 20.69
C TRP A 258 12.94 -14.17 21.63
N GLN A 259 12.55 -14.80 22.75
CA GLN A 259 13.48 -15.43 23.69
C GLN A 259 14.42 -16.41 23.00
N ARG A 260 13.91 -17.30 22.13
CA ARG A 260 14.76 -18.22 21.36
C ARG A 260 15.78 -17.49 20.48
N LYS A 261 15.34 -16.46 19.75
CA LYS A 261 16.19 -15.68 18.84
C LYS A 261 17.34 -15.00 19.60
N PHE A 262 17.11 -14.56 20.83
CA PHE A 262 18.12 -13.87 21.66
C PHE A 262 18.89 -14.81 22.59
N GLU A 263 18.37 -15.99 22.92
CA GLU A 263 19.15 -17.08 23.56
C GLU A 263 20.22 -17.63 22.61
N ASP A 264 19.97 -17.62 21.30
CA ASP A 264 20.93 -18.05 20.27
C ASP A 264 21.96 -16.97 19.89
N LEU A 265 21.76 -15.71 20.32
CA LEU A 265 22.72 -14.62 20.14
C LEU A 265 23.73 -14.63 21.30
N ALA A 266 24.72 -15.53 21.20
CA ALA A 266 25.91 -15.43 22.03
C ALA A 266 26.63 -14.10 21.77
N CYS A 267 27.04 -13.40 22.83
CA CYS A 267 27.96 -12.26 22.77
C CYS A 267 29.18 -12.63 21.91
N THR A 268 29.34 -12.02 20.74
CA THR A 268 30.44 -12.34 19.79
C THR A 268 31.82 -11.97 20.34
N GLU A 269 31.90 -11.06 21.32
CA GLU A 269 33.15 -10.68 21.98
C GLU A 269 33.53 -11.59 23.16
N CYS A 270 32.55 -12.25 23.79
CA CYS A 270 32.76 -12.91 25.09
C CYS A 270 32.18 -14.33 25.19
N GLY A 271 31.54 -14.83 24.13
CA GLY A 271 30.95 -16.18 24.06
C GLY A 271 29.83 -16.44 25.08
N THR A 272 29.39 -15.42 25.81
CA THR A 272 28.42 -15.58 26.88
C THR A 272 27.02 -15.54 26.28
N VAL A 273 26.29 -16.66 26.41
CA VAL A 273 24.87 -16.76 26.07
C VAL A 273 24.09 -15.85 27.03
N VAL A 274 23.34 -14.89 26.50
CA VAL A 274 22.41 -14.07 27.28
C VAL A 274 21.28 -14.98 27.73
N ARG A 275 21.41 -15.59 28.92
CA ARG A 275 20.32 -16.36 29.51
C ARG A 275 19.33 -15.39 30.14
N PRO A 276 18.02 -15.48 29.85
CA PRO A 276 17.02 -14.78 30.64
C PRO A 276 17.15 -15.24 32.09
N ALA A 277 17.13 -14.29 33.03
CA ALA A 277 17.26 -14.57 34.45
C ALA A 277 16.20 -15.59 34.87
N ARG A 278 16.62 -16.80 35.24
CA ARG A 278 15.75 -17.78 35.90
C ARG A 278 15.37 -17.17 37.25
N ARG A 279 14.07 -16.88 37.46
CA ARG A 279 13.55 -16.57 38.80
C ARG A 279 13.78 -17.82 39.68
N GLN A 280 14.49 -17.61 40.79
CA GLN A 280 14.55 -18.55 41.92
C GLN A 280 13.26 -18.44 42.73
#